data_AF-A0A1G8PVN6-F1
#
_entry.id   AF-A0A1G8PVN6-F1
#
_cell.length_a   1.000
_cell.length_b   1.000
_cell.length_c   1.000
_cell.angle_alpha   90.00
_cell.angle_beta   90.00
_cell.angle_gamma   90.00
#
_symmetry.space_group_name_H-M   'P 1'
#
loop_
_entity.id
_entity.type
_entity.pdbx_description
1 polymer ?
#
loop_
_entity_poly.entity_id
_entity_poly.type
_entity_poly.pdbx_seq_one_letter_code
_entity_poly.pdbx_strand_id
1 'polypeptide(L)'
;MTDPIQKEYRQAMNGIARWIDQRLNGRRKAGLKPKVGFILLTAEFGKIEGGRVNYISNGEREDMIAMLREYLARVEGRYAEPTNRPQ
;
A
#
# COMPACT_ATOMS: atom_id res chain seq x y z
N MET A 1 -9.44 15.96 -8.54
CA MET A 1 -8.56 15.10 -7.74
C MET A 1 -8.47 13.75 -8.43
N THR A 2 -7.27 13.33 -8.83
CA THR A 2 -7.05 12.04 -9.50
C THR A 2 -7.44 10.92 -8.54
N ASP A 3 -8.30 10.02 -8.98
CA ASP A 3 -8.74 8.91 -8.13
C ASP A 3 -7.53 7.99 -7.80
N PRO A 4 -7.30 7.65 -6.52
CA PRO A 4 -6.16 6.85 -6.10
C PRO A 4 -6.15 5.43 -6.68
N ILE A 5 -7.27 4.97 -7.23
CA ILE A 5 -7.39 3.64 -7.85
C ILE A 5 -8.04 3.75 -9.24
N GLN A 6 -7.39 3.18 -10.27
CA GLN A 6 -7.99 3.05 -11.60
C GLN A 6 -9.26 2.20 -11.53
N LYS A 7 -10.22 2.50 -12.40
CA LYS A 7 -11.57 1.92 -12.35
C LYS A 7 -11.53 0.40 -12.40
N GLU A 8 -10.66 -0.15 -13.23
CA GLU A 8 -10.41 -1.57 -13.46
C GLU A 8 -9.90 -2.31 -12.20
N TYR A 9 -9.16 -1.65 -11.31
CA TYR A 9 -8.62 -2.28 -10.10
C TYR A 9 -9.45 -2.01 -8.84
N ARG A 10 -10.39 -1.07 -8.87
CA ARG A 10 -11.11 -0.58 -7.69
C ARG A 10 -11.81 -1.69 -6.92
N GLN A 11 -12.57 -2.55 -7.59
CA GLN A 11 -13.34 -3.59 -6.91
C GLN A 11 -12.42 -4.61 -6.22
N ALA A 12 -11.39 -5.07 -6.94
CA ALA A 12 -10.41 -6.03 -6.43
C ALA A 12 -9.63 -5.45 -5.23
N MET A 13 -9.09 -4.23 -5.37
CA MET A 13 -8.32 -3.58 -4.31
C MET A 13 -9.15 -3.32 -3.05
N ASN A 14 -10.42 -2.89 -3.19
CA ASN A 14 -11.31 -2.73 -2.03
C ASN A 14 -11.66 -4.07 -1.38
N GLY A 15 -11.77 -5.15 -2.15
CA GLY A 15 -11.95 -6.51 -1.62
C GLY A 15 -10.75 -6.95 -0.78
N ILE A 16 -9.55 -6.82 -1.35
CA ILE A 16 -8.29 -7.20 -0.70
C ILE A 16 -8.05 -6.35 0.55
N ALA A 17 -8.22 -5.03 0.47
CA ALA A 17 -8.00 -4.15 1.62
C ALA A 17 -8.92 -4.49 2.80
N ARG A 18 -10.21 -4.80 2.54
CA ARG A 18 -11.13 -5.27 3.57
C ARG A 18 -10.69 -6.59 4.19
N TRP A 19 -10.21 -7.52 3.36
CA TRP A 19 -9.73 -8.81 3.84
C TRP A 19 -8.46 -8.68 4.71
N ILE A 20 -7.49 -7.85 4.28
CA ILE A 20 -6.28 -7.54 5.06
C ILE A 20 -6.67 -6.90 6.40
N ASP A 21 -7.53 -5.87 6.37
CA ASP A 21 -7.97 -5.18 7.58
C ASP A 21 -8.64 -6.15 8.56
N GLN A 22 -9.52 -7.02 8.06
CA GLN A 22 -10.18 -8.03 8.90
C GLN A 22 -9.18 -9.03 9.49
N ARG A 23 -8.17 -9.44 8.73
CA ARG A 23 -7.20 -10.45 9.16
C ARG A 23 -6.21 -9.91 10.20
N LEU A 24 -5.86 -8.63 10.11
CA LEU A 24 -4.89 -7.96 10.99
C LEU A 24 -5.56 -7.27 12.19
N ASN A 25 -6.69 -6.61 11.98
CA ASN A 25 -7.39 -5.79 12.98
C ASN A 25 -8.69 -6.44 13.51
N GLY A 26 -9.10 -7.57 12.94
CA GLY A 26 -10.39 -8.19 13.26
C GLY A 26 -11.56 -7.49 12.60
N ARG A 27 -12.79 -7.90 12.94
CA ARG A 27 -14.01 -7.25 12.43
C ARG A 27 -14.08 -5.82 12.97
N ARG A 28 -14.31 -4.84 12.09
CA ARG A 28 -14.57 -3.45 12.50
C ARG A 28 -15.76 -3.40 13.45
N LYS A 29 -15.56 -2.74 14.59
CA LYS A 29 -16.59 -2.48 15.60
C LYS A 29 -16.58 -0.98 15.89
N ALA A 30 -17.76 -0.40 16.10
CA ALA A 30 -17.89 1.00 16.48
C ALA A 30 -17.06 1.29 17.73
N GLY A 31 -16.30 2.38 17.72
CA GLY A 31 -15.42 2.79 18.83
C GLY A 31 -14.08 2.07 18.93
N LEU A 32 -13.83 1.01 18.15
CA LEU A 32 -12.55 0.30 18.15
C LEU A 32 -11.66 0.83 17.01
N LYS A 33 -10.52 1.43 17.36
CA LYS A 33 -9.50 1.87 16.39
C LYS A 33 -8.67 0.66 15.91
N PRO A 34 -8.28 0.61 14.62
CA PRO A 34 -7.38 -0.43 14.12
C PRO A 34 -6.03 -0.34 14.85
N LYS A 35 -5.45 -1.50 15.18
CA LYS A 35 -4.15 -1.60 15.84
C LYS A 35 -2.99 -1.57 14.85
N VAL A 36 -3.22 -2.11 13.66
CA VAL A 36 -2.21 -2.29 12.60
C VAL A 36 -2.62 -1.47 11.38
N GLY A 37 -1.74 -0.56 10.97
CA GLY A 37 -1.83 0.16 9.71
C GLY A 37 -1.26 -0.67 8.55
N PHE A 38 -1.84 -0.53 7.35
CA PHE A 38 -1.29 -1.08 6.13
C PHE A 38 -1.55 -0.18 4.94
N ILE A 39 -0.71 -0.32 3.91
CA ILE A 39 -0.88 0.24 2.58
C ILE A 39 -0.75 -0.88 1.55
N LEU A 40 -1.64 -0.91 0.56
CA LEU A 40 -1.54 -1.75 -0.62
C LEU A 40 -1.20 -0.85 -1.81
N LEU A 41 -0.04 -1.09 -2.42
CA LEU A 41 0.41 -0.45 -3.65
C LEU A 41 0.34 -1.45 -4.79
N THR A 42 -0.25 -1.06 -5.92
CA THR A 42 -0.30 -1.91 -7.12
C THR A 42 -0.01 -1.07 -8.35
N ALA A 43 0.83 -1.58 -9.23
CA ALA A 43 1.17 -0.98 -10.51
C ALA A 43 1.37 -2.10 -11.54
N GLU A 44 1.24 -1.77 -12.82
CA GLU A 44 1.55 -2.70 -13.90
C GLU A 44 3.07 -2.93 -13.96
N PHE A 45 3.49 -4.20 -14.01
CA PHE A 45 4.88 -4.54 -14.26
C PHE A 45 5.36 -3.94 -15.59
N GLY A 46 6.59 -3.46 -15.62
CA GLY A 46 7.15 -2.72 -16.76
C GLY A 46 6.70 -1.25 -16.88
N LYS A 47 5.76 -0.78 -16.03
CA LYS A 47 5.29 0.62 -16.02
C LYS A 47 5.32 1.25 -14.62
N ILE A 48 6.14 0.71 -13.73
CA ILE A 48 6.21 1.18 -12.33
C ILE A 48 6.96 2.51 -12.26
N GLU A 49 8.10 2.62 -12.94
CA GLU A 49 8.90 3.85 -12.98
C GLU A 49 8.21 4.92 -13.82
N GLY A 50 8.00 6.10 -13.24
CA GLY A 50 7.31 7.22 -13.90
C GLY A 50 5.84 6.99 -14.25
N GLY A 51 5.30 5.79 -13.96
CA GLY A 51 3.93 5.42 -14.28
C GLY A 51 2.96 5.60 -13.12
N ARG A 52 1.75 5.07 -13.31
CA ARG A 52 0.67 5.18 -12.32
C ARG A 52 0.77 4.08 -11.28
N VAL A 53 0.78 4.48 -10.01
CA VAL A 53 0.66 3.58 -8.85
C VAL A 53 -0.71 3.76 -8.24
N ASN A 54 -1.48 2.67 -8.14
CA ASN A 54 -2.72 2.65 -7.37
C ASN A 54 -2.40 2.40 -5.91
N TYR A 55 -3.12 3.05 -5.01
CA TYR A 55 -2.94 2.86 -3.59
C TYR A 55 -4.26 2.82 -2.81
N ILE A 56 -4.27 2.03 -1.73
CA ILE A 56 -5.34 2.00 -0.73
C ILE A 56 -4.73 1.70 0.65
N SER A 57 -5.22 2.38 1.69
CA SER A 57 -4.76 2.20 3.08
C SER A 57 -5.94 2.11 4.04
N ASN A 58 -5.69 1.66 5.28
CA ASN A 58 -6.67 1.70 6.37
C ASN A 58 -6.40 2.79 7.42
N GLY A 59 -5.36 3.61 7.22
CA GLY A 59 -5.00 4.72 8.09
C GLY A 59 -4.93 6.05 7.33
N GLU A 60 -4.66 7.11 8.09
CA GLU A 60 -4.53 8.47 7.57
C GLU A 60 -3.27 8.63 6.72
N ARG A 61 -3.27 9.65 5.86
CA ARG A 61 -2.20 9.89 4.88
C ARG A 61 -0.84 10.06 5.55
N GLU A 62 -0.80 10.76 6.69
CA GLU A 62 0.40 11.08 7.45
C GLU A 62 1.08 9.80 7.97
N ASP A 63 0.30 8.87 8.51
CA ASP A 63 0.79 7.58 9.01
C ASP A 63 1.38 6.75 7.87
N MET A 64 0.74 6.76 6.69
CA MET A 64 1.20 6.02 5.52
C MET A 64 2.51 6.59 4.98
N ILE A 65 2.65 7.93 4.96
CA ILE A 65 3.90 8.59 4.57
C ILE A 65 5.02 8.26 5.56
N ALA A 66 4.74 8.29 6.86
CA ALA A 66 5.71 7.91 7.88
C ALA A 66 6.19 6.45 7.70
N MET A 67 5.25 5.52 7.47
CA MET A 67 5.55 4.11 7.21
C MET A 67 6.40 3.92 5.94
N LEU A 68 6.08 4.62 4.85
CA LEU A 68 6.87 4.55 3.60
C LEU A 68 8.27 5.13 3.79
N ARG A 69 8.41 6.26 4.49
CA ARG A 69 9.73 6.85 4.80
C ARG A 69 10.61 5.90 5.60
N GLU A 70 10.04 5.29 6.65
CA GLU A 70 10.76 4.32 7.48
C GLU A 70 11.15 3.08 6.68
N TYR A 71 10.26 2.58 5.81
CA TYR A 71 10.57 1.47 4.92
C TYR A 71 11.68 1.83 3.92
N LEU A 72 11.58 2.98 3.25
CA LEU A 72 12.58 3.48 2.30
C LEU A 72 13.95 3.63 2.96
N ALA A 73 14.03 4.29 4.11
CA ALA A 73 15.29 4.43 4.86
C ALA A 73 15.92 3.06 5.19
N ARG A 74 15.10 2.08 5.57
CA ARG A 74 15.55 0.71 5.86
C ARG A 74 16.01 -0.07 4.64
N VAL A 75 15.36 0.15 3.49
CA VAL A 75 15.78 -0.51 2.26
C VAL A 75 17.00 0.19 1.72
N GLU A 76 17.00 1.50 1.52
CA GLU A 76 18.13 2.31 1.00
C GLU A 76 19.40 2.17 1.84
N GLY A 77 19.29 2.16 3.18
CA GLY A 77 20.42 1.86 4.07
C GLY A 77 20.94 0.42 3.98
N ARG A 78 20.17 -0.49 3.38
CA ARG A 78 20.54 -1.88 3.06
C ARG A 78 20.70 -2.13 1.54
N TYR A 79 20.40 -1.16 0.67
CA TYR A 79 20.22 -1.27 -0.79
C TYR A 79 21.45 -0.75 -1.55
N ALA A 80 22.64 -1.16 -1.13
CA ALA A 80 23.81 -1.03 -2.01
C ALA A 80 23.87 -2.13 -3.10
N GLU A 81 22.88 -3.02 -3.19
CA GLU A 81 22.83 -4.06 -4.23
C GLU A 81 21.73 -3.78 -5.27
N PRO A 82 22.08 -3.52 -6.54
CA PRO A 82 21.10 -3.43 -7.61
C PRO A 82 20.46 -4.80 -7.85
N THR A 83 19.13 -4.87 -7.76
CA THR A 83 18.38 -6.10 -8.06
C THR A 83 18.35 -6.38 -9.55
N ASN A 84 19.10 -7.39 -10.00
CA ASN A 84 18.95 -8.02 -11.31
C ASN A 84 17.65 -8.84 -11.32
N ARG A 85 16.54 -8.25 -11.79
CA ARG A 85 15.31 -9.01 -12.06
C ARG A 85 15.16 -9.27 -13.56
N PRO A 86 15.09 -10.53 -14.01
CA PRO A 86 14.64 -10.84 -15.37
C PRO A 86 13.15 -10.51 -15.51
N GLN A 87 12.80 -9.92 -16.66
CA GLN A 87 11.45 -9.49 -17.05
C GLN A 87 10.51 -10.67 -17.30
#